data_AF-A0A4Q1DDT8-F1
#
_entry.id   AF-A0A4Q1DDT8-F1
#
_cell.length_a   1.000
_cell.length_b   1.000
_cell.length_c   1.000
_cell.angle_alpha   90.00
_cell.angle_beta   90.00
_cell.angle_gamma   90.00
#
_symmetry.space_group_name_H-M   'P 1'
#
loop_
_entity.id
_entity.type
_entity.pdbx_description
1 polymer ?
#
loop_
_entity_poly.entity_id
_entity_poly.type
_entity_poly.pdbx_seq_one_letter_code
_entity_poly.pdbx_strand_id
1 'polypeptide(L)'
;MVRERSKEFAGKPSLDREALKSLLLHAVDECRAVIDRLGEEELCRSYVVQGQVRTGYEILVLAIEHFGYHTGQFAWFGKYLFGGEIDLFKSRNLEIE
;
A
#
# COMPACT_ATOMS: atom_id res chain seq x y z
N MET A 1 -17.40 -14.46 4.87
CA MET A 1 -16.63 -14.25 6.12
C MET A 1 -16.81 -12.79 6.53
N VAL A 2 -17.23 -12.51 7.77
CA VAL A 2 -17.37 -11.13 8.27
C VAL A 2 -15.99 -10.66 8.76
N ARG A 3 -15.50 -9.52 8.25
CA ARG A 3 -14.24 -8.90 8.70
C ARG A 3 -14.48 -8.05 9.95
N GLU A 4 -13.64 -8.21 10.97
CA GLU A 4 -13.72 -7.46 12.22
C GLU A 4 -12.57 -6.45 12.32
N ARG A 5 -12.74 -5.28 11.70
CA ARG A 5 -11.70 -4.24 11.57
C ARG A 5 -11.01 -3.93 12.89
N SER A 6 -11.76 -3.72 13.97
CA SER A 6 -11.17 -3.38 15.27
C SER A 6 -10.23 -4.45 15.81
N LYS A 7 -10.51 -5.74 15.55
CA LYS A 7 -9.64 -6.85 15.95
C LYS A 7 -8.41 -6.96 15.06
N GLU A 8 -8.53 -6.67 13.76
CA GLU A 8 -7.41 -6.64 12.82
C GLU A 8 -6.31 -5.64 13.24
N PHE A 9 -6.68 -4.55 13.94
CA PHE A 9 -5.75 -3.49 14.38
C PHE A 9 -5.46 -3.47 15.89
N ALA A 10 -6.03 -4.38 16.69
CA ALA A 10 -5.85 -4.40 18.15
C ALA A 10 -4.53 -5.06 18.60
N GLY A 11 -3.87 -5.82 17.73
CA GLY A 11 -2.62 -6.51 18.04
C GLY A 11 -1.38 -5.63 17.86
N LYS A 12 -0.40 -5.77 18.75
CA LYS A 12 1.00 -5.41 18.46
C LYS A 12 1.72 -6.68 18.01
N PRO A 13 1.98 -6.87 16.70
CA PRO A 13 2.84 -7.96 16.27
C PRO A 13 4.25 -7.72 16.82
N SER A 14 4.72 -8.57 17.73
CA SER A 14 6.16 -8.72 18.02
C SER A 14 6.79 -9.58 16.92
N LEU A 15 6.71 -9.10 15.67
CA LEU A 15 7.31 -9.77 14.53
C LEU A 15 8.77 -9.36 14.43
N ASP A 16 9.64 -10.32 14.13
CA ASP A 16 11.01 -10.02 13.77
C ASP A 16 11.10 -9.37 12.38
N ARG A 17 12.30 -8.95 12.00
CA ARG A 17 12.55 -8.26 10.73
C ARG A 17 12.14 -9.10 9.52
N GLU A 18 12.47 -10.38 9.49
CA GLU A 18 12.22 -11.23 8.34
C GLU A 18 10.73 -11.55 8.21
N ALA A 19 10.05 -11.75 9.33
CA ALA A 19 8.60 -11.93 9.37
C ALA A 19 7.88 -10.66 8.88
N LEU A 20 8.32 -9.46 9.29
CA LEU A 20 7.76 -8.20 8.78
C LEU A 20 8.00 -8.02 7.28
N LYS A 21 9.21 -8.34 6.80
CA LYS A 21 9.54 -8.26 5.37
C LYS A 21 8.69 -9.23 4.56
N SER A 22 8.55 -10.47 5.01
CA SER A 22 7.71 -11.48 4.37
C SER A 22 6.25 -11.06 4.32
N LEU A 23 5.72 -10.53 5.44
CA LEU A 23 4.36 -10.02 5.50
C LEU A 23 4.11 -8.87 4.52
N LEU A 24 5.05 -7.93 4.41
CA LEU A 24 4.96 -6.82 3.45
C LEU A 24 4.95 -7.34 2.01
N LEU A 25 5.87 -8.23 1.65
CA LEU A 25 5.97 -8.79 0.30
C LEU A 25 4.71 -9.58 -0.06
N HIS A 26 4.21 -10.42 0.87
CA HIS A 26 2.96 -11.15 0.69
C HIS A 26 1.77 -10.21 0.45
N ALA A 27 1.63 -9.16 1.27
CA ALA A 27 0.55 -8.20 1.10
C ALA A 27 0.64 -7.47 -0.25
N VAL A 28 1.85 -7.16 -0.73
CA VAL A 28 2.05 -6.56 -2.05
C VAL A 28 1.65 -7.54 -3.17
N ASP A 29 2.04 -8.81 -3.07
CA ASP A 29 1.68 -9.83 -4.07
C ASP A 29 0.17 -10.10 -4.10
N GLU A 30 -0.50 -10.13 -2.95
CA GLU A 30 -1.96 -10.22 -2.87
C GLU A 30 -2.63 -9.00 -3.53
N CYS A 31 -2.15 -7.79 -3.25
CA CYS A 31 -2.65 -6.57 -3.89
C CYS A 31 -2.48 -6.63 -5.41
N ARG A 32 -1.31 -7.06 -5.91
CA ARG A 32 -1.06 -7.21 -7.35
C ARG A 32 -2.02 -8.21 -7.98
N ALA A 33 -2.20 -9.38 -7.36
CA ALA A 33 -3.11 -10.41 -7.86
C ALA A 33 -4.57 -9.94 -7.90
N VAL A 34 -4.98 -9.05 -6.98
CA VAL A 34 -6.31 -8.42 -7.02
C VAL A 34 -6.38 -7.41 -8.16
N ILE A 35 -5.41 -6.51 -8.26
CA ILE A 35 -5.38 -5.45 -9.29
C ILE A 35 -5.38 -6.05 -10.70
N ASP A 36 -4.59 -7.09 -10.94
CA ASP A 36 -4.48 -7.78 -12.23
C ASP A 36 -5.80 -8.44 -12.69
N ARG A 37 -6.74 -8.64 -11.76
CA ARG A 37 -8.05 -9.25 -12.03
C ARG A 37 -9.18 -8.23 -12.13
N LEU A 38 -8.94 -6.96 -11.85
CA LEU A 38 -9.97 -5.93 -11.91
C LEU A 38 -10.38 -5.68 -13.36
N GLY A 39 -11.66 -5.89 -13.66
CA GLY A 39 -12.27 -5.52 -14.93
C GLY A 39 -12.76 -4.07 -14.95
N GLU A 40 -13.15 -3.62 -16.14
CA GLU A 40 -13.75 -2.29 -16.34
C GLU A 40 -15.04 -2.11 -15.52
N GLU A 41 -15.85 -3.17 -15.41
CA GLU A 41 -17.09 -3.12 -14.64
C GLU A 41 -16.83 -2.82 -13.15
N GLU A 42 -15.87 -3.51 -12.53
CA GLU A 42 -15.50 -3.26 -11.13
C GLU A 42 -14.88 -1.88 -10.93
N LEU A 43 -14.08 -1.40 -11.88
CA LEU A 43 -13.45 -0.08 -11.80
C LEU A 43 -14.49 1.05 -11.94
N CYS A 44 -15.50 0.89 -12.79
CA CYS A 44 -16.54 1.88 -13.03
C CYS A 44 -17.67 1.85 -11.99
N ARG A 45 -17.87 0.73 -11.29
CA ARG A 45 -18.92 0.59 -10.27
C ARG A 45 -18.70 1.52 -9.09
N SER A 46 -19.79 2.11 -8.58
CA SER A 46 -19.79 2.88 -7.34
C SER A 46 -19.94 2.01 -6.09
N TYR A 47 -19.16 2.33 -5.07
CA TYR A 47 -19.12 1.71 -3.76
C TYR A 47 -19.27 2.77 -2.67
N VAL A 48 -19.80 2.38 -1.51
CA VAL A 48 -19.80 3.23 -0.32
C VAL A 48 -18.65 2.79 0.58
N VAL A 49 -17.63 3.62 0.69
CA VAL A 49 -16.43 3.37 1.50
C VAL A 49 -16.32 4.48 2.53
N GLN A 50 -16.30 4.14 3.82
CA GLN A 50 -16.21 5.09 4.94
C GLN A 50 -17.27 6.22 4.87
N GLY A 51 -18.47 5.91 4.37
CA GLY A 51 -19.56 6.87 4.21
C GLY A 51 -19.45 7.77 2.98
N GLN A 52 -18.46 7.55 2.10
CA GLN A 52 -18.32 8.27 0.84
C GLN A 52 -18.61 7.36 -0.35
N VAL A 53 -19.36 7.87 -1.34
CA VAL A 53 -19.56 7.20 -2.62
C VAL A 53 -18.32 7.41 -3.49
N ARG A 54 -17.72 6.33 -3.97
CA ARG A 54 -16.53 6.34 -4.85
C ARG A 54 -16.62 5.20 -5.85
N THR A 55 -16.11 5.41 -7.06
CA THR A 55 -15.89 4.35 -8.04
C THR A 55 -14.74 3.42 -7.62
N GLY A 56 -14.71 2.20 -8.17
CA GLY A 56 -13.58 1.29 -7.97
C GLY A 56 -12.23 1.91 -8.37
N TYR A 57 -12.22 2.68 -9.46
CA TYR A 57 -11.06 3.44 -9.91
C TYR A 57 -10.58 4.46 -8.87
N GLU A 58 -11.49 5.30 -8.34
CA GLU A 58 -11.13 6.28 -7.31
C GLU A 58 -10.61 5.63 -6.03
N ILE A 59 -11.14 4.46 -5.66
CA ILE A 59 -10.66 3.68 -4.52
C ILE A 59 -9.24 3.16 -4.77
N LEU A 60 -8.95 2.66 -5.98
CA LEU A 60 -7.63 2.19 -6.35
C LEU A 60 -6.60 3.32 -6.33
N VAL A 61 -6.92 4.48 -6.90
CA VAL A 61 -6.07 5.68 -6.85
C VAL A 61 -5.79 6.08 -5.40
N LEU A 62 -6.83 6.13 -4.55
CA LEU A 62 -6.66 6.47 -3.14
C LEU A 62 -5.73 5.48 -2.40
N ALA A 63 -5.82 4.19 -2.72
CA ALA A 63 -4.93 3.18 -2.15
C ALA A 63 -3.47 3.38 -2.60
N ILE A 64 -3.24 3.72 -3.87
CA ILE A 64 -1.91 4.04 -4.42
C ILE A 64 -1.31 5.26 -3.72
N GLU A 65 -2.08 6.34 -3.59
CA GLU A 65 -1.64 7.56 -2.91
C GLU A 65 -1.29 7.29 -1.44
N HIS A 66 -2.14 6.53 -0.75
CA HIS A 66 -1.90 6.15 0.65
C HIS A 66 -0.61 5.32 0.81
N PHE A 67 -0.37 4.36 -0.08
CA PHE A 67 0.85 3.56 -0.07
C PHE A 67 2.10 4.41 -0.34
N GLY A 68 2.04 5.32 -1.31
CA GLY A 68 3.11 6.27 -1.60
C GLY A 68 3.40 7.20 -0.42
N TYR A 69 2.36 7.72 0.23
CA TYR A 69 2.48 8.56 1.41
C TYR A 69 3.22 7.86 2.56
N HIS A 70 2.84 6.61 2.90
CA HIS A 70 3.53 5.85 3.94
C HIS A 70 4.95 5.43 3.55
N THR A 71 5.20 5.14 2.28
CA THR A 71 6.56 4.91 1.77
C THR A 71 7.45 6.12 2.02
N GLY A 72 6.93 7.33 1.77
CA GLY A 72 7.60 8.58 2.07
C GLY A 72 7.90 8.76 3.57
N GLN A 73 6.95 8.44 4.45
CA GLN A 73 7.16 8.48 5.90
C GLN A 73 8.27 7.51 6.35
N PHE A 74 8.28 6.27 5.85
CA PHE A 74 9.33 5.30 6.18
C PHE A 74 10.70 5.75 5.69
N ALA A 75 10.80 6.30 4.48
CA ALA A 75 12.03 6.88 3.98
C ALA A 75 12.50 8.05 4.87
N TRP A 76 11.58 8.92 5.28
CA TRP A 76 11.89 10.02 6.19
C TRP A 76 12.43 9.51 7.54
N PHE A 77 11.77 8.54 8.18
CA PHE A 77 12.26 7.92 9.42
C PHE A 77 13.63 7.27 9.23
N GLY A 78 13.83 6.57 8.10
CA GLY A 78 15.11 5.95 7.77
C GLY A 78 16.25 6.96 7.70
N LYS A 79 16.03 8.08 7.00
CA LYS A 79 16.99 9.20 6.91
C LYS A 79 17.23 9.84 8.27
N TYR A 80 16.15 10.16 8.99
CA TYR A 80 16.22 10.90 10.25
C TYR A 80 16.88 10.10 11.38
N LEU A 81 16.55 8.82 11.52
CA LEU A 81 17.03 7.97 12.61
C LEU A 81 18.41 7.35 12.35
N PHE A 82 18.75 7.07 11.08
CA PHE A 82 19.94 6.30 10.74
C PHE A 82 20.94 7.07 9.87
N GLY A 83 20.64 8.32 9.48
CA GLY A 83 21.54 9.18 8.71
C GLY A 83 21.87 8.67 7.30
N GLY A 84 21.15 7.67 6.80
CA GLY A 84 21.42 7.04 5.51
C GLY A 84 20.81 7.83 4.35
N GLU A 85 21.48 7.81 3.19
CA GLU A 85 20.87 8.24 1.95
C GLU A 85 19.87 7.18 1.47
N ILE A 86 18.62 7.62 1.27
CA ILE A 86 17.57 6.81 0.64
C ILE A 86 17.21 7.48 -0.68
N ASP A 87 17.52 6.78 -1.75
CA ASP A 87 17.13 7.09 -3.12
C ASP A 87 16.17 6.00 -3.60
N LEU A 88 14.91 6.37 -3.78
CA LEU A 88 13.84 5.45 -4.22
C LEU A 88 13.92 5.12 -5.72
N PHE A 89 14.74 5.86 -6.48
CA PHE A 89 14.84 5.75 -7.93
C PHE A 89 16.22 5.32 -8.41
N LYS A 90 17.13 4.96 -7.50
CA LYS A 90 18.54 4.65 -7.78
C LYS A 90 18.77 3.66 -8.93
N SER A 91 17.83 2.75 -9.19
CA SER A 91 17.91 1.74 -10.25
C SER A 91 17.12 2.07 -11.51
N ARG A 92 16.54 3.27 -11.63
CA ARG A 92 15.72 3.68 -12.77
C ARG A 92 16.43 4.75 -13.61
N ASN A 93 16.31 4.63 -14.93
CA ASN A 93 16.60 5.76 -15.82
C ASN A 93 15.39 6.71 -15.78
N LEU A 94 15.61 7.96 -15.38
CA LEU A 94 14.59 9.01 -15.30
C LEU A 94 14.63 10.00 -16.46
N GLU A 95 15.64 9.88 -17.33
CA GLU A 95 15.75 10.71 -18.52
C GLU A 95 14.64 10.34 -19.53
N ILE A 96 14.07 11.35 -20.18
CA ILE A 96 13.07 11.21 -21.23
C ILE A 96 13.79 11.46 -22.57
N GLU A 97 13.74 10.50 -23.48
CA GLU A 97 14.22 10.65 -24.87
C GLU A 97 13.29 11.53 -25.72
#